data_AF-A0A0C9TGJ4-F1
#
_entry.id   AF-A0A0C9TGJ4-F1
#
_cell.length_a   1.000
_cell.length_b   1.000
_cell.length_c   1.000
_cell.angle_alpha   90.00
_cell.angle_beta   90.00
_cell.angle_gamma   90.00
#
_symmetry.space_group_name_H-M   'P 1'
#
loop_
_entity.id
_entity.type
_entity.pdbx_description
1 polymer ?
#
loop_
_entity_poly.entity_id
_entity_poly.type
_entity_poly.pdbx_seq_one_letter_code
_entity_poly.pdbx_strand_id
1 'polypeptide(L)'
;MDDVKKRLKILLRPGEPEKRPELTWPKSMKKEPVEVVKEVIELLSSFRAIMRKNFETMDVTKIQERWCCGDNPWLFRERWEKLFEDFCDVEQKKFDPSRVSELYDTIKYCALHHRTFLFAIFDEAAGQGKEPSTTQDRKLHELYGRAKALFDLVAPQEYGIDPDEKEEIGVLTSLPLLRKVVENLEAARNHGGSSVTFYFTKESHIHTLVNLILLSGLPIANRRIPELDYCSQITFELYERNFGRGNSDKEYSIKLSLSEGAHSSNVLDSALDARHSLNVHSRR
;
A
#
# COMPACT_ATOMS: atom_id res chain seq x y z
N MET A 1 3.61 -19.27 5.45
CA MET A 1 2.52 -18.30 5.15
C MET A 1 1.34 -18.42 6.12
N ASP A 2 0.83 -19.62 6.42
CA ASP A 2 -0.34 -19.78 7.31
C ASP A 2 -0.08 -19.40 8.77
N ASP A 3 1.11 -19.66 9.30
CA ASP A 3 1.45 -19.33 10.69
C ASP A 3 1.68 -17.83 10.91
N VAL A 4 2.23 -17.12 9.91
CA VAL A 4 2.30 -15.65 9.86
C VAL A 4 0.88 -15.06 9.95
N LYS A 5 -0.06 -15.56 9.13
CA LYS A 5 -1.46 -15.11 9.17
C LYS A 5 -2.12 -15.38 10.52
N LYS A 6 -1.84 -16.52 11.16
CA LYS A 6 -2.33 -16.81 12.53
C LYS A 6 -1.77 -15.81 13.53
N ARG A 7 -0.48 -15.49 13.48
CA ARG A 7 0.17 -14.52 14.40
C ARG A 7 -0.34 -13.10 14.17
N LEU A 8 -0.57 -12.69 12.92
CA LEU A 8 -1.19 -11.40 12.60
C LEU A 8 -2.62 -11.29 13.17
N LYS A 9 -3.38 -12.39 13.15
CA LYS A 9 -4.72 -12.43 13.77
C LYS A 9 -4.66 -12.17 15.27
N ILE A 10 -3.63 -12.65 15.96
CA ILE A 10 -3.42 -12.42 17.40
C ILE A 10 -3.22 -10.92 17.69
N LEU A 11 -2.52 -10.18 16.82
CA LEU A 11 -2.24 -8.76 17.03
C LEU A 11 -3.50 -7.87 17.03
N LEU A 12 -4.52 -8.23 16.24
CA LEU A 12 -5.71 -7.41 16.01
C LEU A 12 -6.97 -7.92 16.73
N ARG A 13 -6.90 -9.08 17.39
CA ARG A 13 -8.03 -9.69 18.11
C ARG A 13 -7.93 -9.43 19.63
N PRO A 14 -9.06 -9.25 20.33
CA PRO A 14 -9.06 -9.07 21.77
C PRO A 14 -8.67 -10.37 22.51
N GLY A 15 -7.89 -10.25 23.60
CA GLY A 15 -7.72 -11.33 24.59
C GLY A 15 -6.38 -12.08 24.59
N GLU A 16 -5.43 -11.76 23.70
CA GLU A 16 -4.14 -12.47 23.65
C GLU A 16 -2.94 -11.50 23.82
N PRO A 17 -2.51 -11.22 25.06
CA PRO A 17 -1.46 -10.24 25.36
C PRO A 17 -0.02 -10.72 25.13
N GLU A 18 0.22 -12.02 24.93
CA GLU A 18 1.56 -12.61 25.10
C GLU A 18 2.50 -12.52 23.89
N LYS A 19 2.05 -12.12 22.69
CA LYS A 19 2.90 -12.12 21.50
C LYS A 19 2.70 -10.88 20.67
N ARG A 20 3.09 -9.73 21.22
CA ARG A 20 3.33 -8.53 20.43
C ARG A 20 4.84 -8.50 20.17
N PRO A 21 5.32 -8.87 18.96
CA PRO A 21 6.71 -8.63 18.59
C PRO A 21 7.01 -7.13 18.76
N GLU A 22 8.28 -6.75 18.76
CA GLU A 22 8.77 -5.35 18.79
C GLU A 22 8.35 -4.56 17.53
N LEU A 23 7.05 -4.53 17.25
CA LEU A 23 6.45 -3.94 16.08
C LEU A 23 6.33 -2.43 16.31
N THR A 24 6.72 -1.69 15.28
CA THR A 24 6.71 -0.23 15.32
C THR A 24 5.27 0.27 15.27
N TRP A 25 4.73 0.66 16.42
CA TRP A 25 3.45 1.35 16.54
C TRP A 25 3.68 2.87 16.65
N PRO A 26 2.92 3.73 15.95
CA PRO A 26 3.13 5.18 16.02
C PRO A 26 3.04 5.70 17.46
N LYS A 27 4.07 6.40 17.94
CA LYS A 27 4.07 6.96 19.31
C LYS A 27 2.93 7.95 19.57
N SER A 28 2.37 8.53 18.51
CA SER A 28 1.20 9.40 18.56
C SER A 28 -0.10 8.63 18.83
N MET A 29 -0.17 7.34 18.50
CA MET A 29 -1.30 6.46 18.82
C MET A 29 -1.17 5.98 20.26
N LYS A 30 -1.98 6.57 21.16
CA LYS A 30 -2.05 6.16 22.56
C LYS A 30 -2.85 4.87 22.78
N LYS A 31 -3.66 4.49 21.79
CA LYS A 31 -4.53 3.31 21.82
C LYS A 31 -3.82 2.10 21.24
N GLU A 32 -4.19 0.93 21.74
CA GLU A 32 -3.70 -0.35 21.22
C GLU A 32 -4.28 -0.67 19.84
N PRO A 33 -3.61 -1.46 18.99
CA PRO A 33 -4.10 -1.81 17.65
C PRO A 33 -5.54 -2.36 17.65
N VAL A 34 -5.88 -3.20 18.63
CA VAL A 34 -7.23 -3.78 18.79
C VAL A 34 -8.28 -2.70 19.07
N GLU A 35 -7.92 -1.66 19.83
CA GLU A 35 -8.82 -0.53 20.09
C GLU A 35 -8.99 0.35 18.86
N VAL A 36 -7.92 0.55 18.09
CA VAL A 36 -7.99 1.28 16.81
C VAL A 36 -8.87 0.56 15.81
N VAL A 37 -8.83 -0.77 15.74
CA VAL A 37 -9.77 -1.56 14.92
C VAL A 37 -11.23 -1.26 15.31
N LYS A 38 -11.53 -1.14 16.61
CA LYS A 38 -12.90 -0.79 17.06
C LYS A 38 -13.31 0.59 16.57
N GLU A 39 -12.42 1.59 16.68
CA GLU A 39 -12.69 2.94 16.18
C GLU A 39 -12.92 2.95 14.66
N VAL A 40 -12.14 2.17 13.92
CA VAL A 40 -12.33 2.01 12.46
C VAL A 40 -13.70 1.42 12.16
N ILE A 41 -14.15 0.39 12.91
CA ILE A 41 -15.48 -0.22 12.75
C ILE A 41 -16.60 0.80 13.05
N GLU A 42 -16.45 1.62 14.09
CA GLU A 42 -17.41 2.67 14.44
C GLU A 42 -17.52 3.72 13.32
N LEU A 43 -16.38 4.19 12.80
CA LEU A 43 -16.33 5.13 11.68
C LEU A 43 -16.96 4.53 10.42
N LEU A 44 -16.60 3.29 10.05
CA LEU A 44 -17.15 2.59 8.89
C LEU A 44 -18.67 2.37 9.03
N SER A 45 -19.16 2.07 10.23
CA SER A 45 -20.60 1.94 10.49
C SER A 45 -21.34 3.24 10.25
N SER A 46 -20.77 4.37 10.70
CA SER A 46 -21.31 5.71 10.40
C SER A 46 -21.29 6.00 8.89
N PHE A 47 -20.18 5.73 8.21
CA PHE A 47 -20.05 5.95 6.77
C PHE A 47 -20.99 5.07 5.93
N ARG A 48 -21.23 3.82 6.34
CA ARG A 48 -22.20 2.91 5.71
C ARG A 48 -23.61 3.52 5.70
N ALA A 49 -24.04 4.05 6.84
CA ALA A 49 -25.37 4.66 6.97
C ALA A 49 -25.51 5.89 6.06
N ILE A 50 -24.49 6.76 6.05
CA ILE A 50 -24.47 7.97 5.22
C ILE A 50 -24.48 7.61 3.72
N MET A 51 -23.59 6.70 3.30
CA MET A 51 -23.49 6.29 1.91
C MET A 51 -24.81 5.72 1.40
N ARG A 52 -25.43 4.78 2.15
CA ARG A 52 -26.71 4.18 1.75
C ARG A 52 -27.81 5.22 1.58
N LYS A 53 -27.95 6.13 2.55
CA LYS A 53 -28.89 7.25 2.48
C LYS A 53 -28.62 8.14 1.27
N ASN A 54 -27.37 8.48 1.00
CA ASN A 54 -27.00 9.37 -0.10
C ASN A 54 -27.22 8.72 -1.48
N PHE A 55 -26.98 7.42 -1.62
CA PHE A 55 -27.35 6.67 -2.83
C PHE A 55 -28.86 6.62 -3.09
N GLU A 56 -29.69 6.71 -2.05
CA GLU A 56 -31.15 6.73 -2.18
C GLU A 56 -31.70 8.14 -2.46
N THR A 57 -31.01 9.19 -1.98
CA THR A 57 -31.55 10.55 -1.96
C THR A 57 -30.90 11.50 -2.98
N MET A 58 -29.70 11.18 -3.48
CA MET A 58 -28.96 12.01 -4.42
C MET A 58 -28.90 11.41 -5.82
N ASP A 59 -28.78 12.27 -6.83
CA ASP A 59 -28.39 11.82 -8.18
C ASP A 59 -26.86 11.59 -8.24
N VAL A 60 -26.45 10.42 -7.78
CA VAL A 60 -25.02 10.04 -7.66
C VAL A 60 -24.27 10.07 -9.00
N THR A 61 -24.98 9.97 -10.13
CA THR A 61 -24.37 10.02 -11.46
C THR A 61 -23.86 11.42 -11.81
N LYS A 62 -24.39 12.46 -11.17
CA LYS A 62 -23.99 13.86 -11.37
C LYS A 62 -22.85 14.32 -10.46
N ILE A 63 -22.47 13.53 -9.45
CA ILE A 63 -21.41 13.92 -8.50
C ILE A 63 -20.05 13.99 -9.20
N GLN A 64 -19.79 13.04 -10.10
CA GLN A 64 -18.52 12.94 -10.82
C GLN A 64 -18.75 12.40 -12.23
N GLU A 65 -18.34 13.16 -13.23
CA GLU A 65 -18.48 12.79 -14.64
C GLU A 65 -17.40 11.79 -15.09
N ARG A 66 -16.15 12.01 -14.67
CA ARG A 66 -15.00 11.23 -15.11
C ARG A 66 -14.59 10.18 -14.08
N TRP A 67 -14.46 8.94 -14.52
CA TRP A 67 -14.06 7.81 -13.67
C TRP A 67 -12.80 7.13 -14.20
N CYS A 68 -11.92 6.71 -13.29
CA CYS A 68 -10.68 6.04 -13.66
C CYS A 68 -10.95 4.59 -14.08
N CYS A 69 -10.27 4.08 -15.12
CA CYS A 69 -10.29 2.66 -15.50
C CYS A 69 -11.68 2.02 -15.72
N GLY A 70 -12.69 2.79 -16.13
CA GLY A 70 -14.05 2.27 -16.36
C GLY A 70 -14.87 2.06 -15.07
N ASP A 71 -14.41 2.62 -13.95
CA ASP A 71 -15.14 2.67 -12.69
C ASP A 71 -16.42 3.52 -12.83
N ASN A 72 -17.32 3.44 -11.85
CA ASN A 72 -18.58 4.19 -11.82
C ASN A 72 -19.17 4.22 -10.40
N PRO A 73 -20.23 5.00 -10.12
CA PRO A 73 -20.84 5.08 -8.79
C PRO A 73 -21.24 3.72 -8.20
N TRP A 74 -21.69 2.78 -9.03
CA TRP A 74 -22.15 1.47 -8.57
C TRP A 74 -21.00 0.53 -8.22
N LEU A 75 -19.91 0.54 -9.01
CA LEU A 75 -18.67 -0.19 -8.68
C LEU A 75 -17.97 0.39 -7.45
N PHE A 76 -18.04 1.71 -7.25
CA PHE A 76 -17.66 2.34 -5.99
C PHE A 76 -18.51 1.77 -4.84
N ARG A 77 -19.84 1.79 -4.96
CA ARG A 77 -20.75 1.28 -3.94
C ARG A 77 -20.47 -0.17 -3.59
N GLU A 78 -20.33 -1.04 -4.58
CA GLU A 78 -20.09 -2.47 -4.39
C GLU A 78 -18.83 -2.73 -3.56
N ARG A 79 -17.72 -2.05 -3.89
CA ARG A 79 -16.47 -2.18 -3.13
C ARG A 79 -16.61 -1.70 -1.68
N TRP A 80 -17.26 -0.56 -1.47
CA TRP A 80 -17.47 -0.03 -0.13
C TRP A 80 -18.45 -0.85 0.70
N GLU A 81 -19.54 -1.38 0.11
CA GLU A 81 -20.45 -2.32 0.79
C GLU A 81 -19.71 -3.58 1.22
N LYS A 82 -18.84 -4.13 0.37
CA LYS A 82 -17.99 -5.27 0.74
C LYS A 82 -17.06 -4.94 1.92
N LEU A 83 -16.44 -3.76 1.93
CA LEU A 83 -15.64 -3.31 3.08
C LEU A 83 -16.48 -3.18 4.35
N PHE A 84 -17.71 -2.67 4.24
CA PHE A 84 -18.61 -2.58 5.39
C PHE A 84 -19.00 -3.95 5.91
N GLU A 85 -19.25 -4.93 5.04
CA GLU A 85 -19.50 -6.32 5.44
C GLU A 85 -18.28 -6.93 6.13
N ASP A 86 -17.09 -6.77 5.55
CA ASP A 86 -15.84 -7.34 6.05
C ASP A 86 -15.39 -6.75 7.42
N PHE A 87 -15.80 -5.51 7.74
CA PHE A 87 -15.44 -4.84 9.00
C PHE A 87 -16.58 -4.79 10.03
N CYS A 88 -17.78 -4.39 9.61
CA CYS A 88 -18.88 -4.10 10.53
C CYS A 88 -19.72 -5.35 10.86
N ASP A 89 -19.83 -6.30 9.92
CA ASP A 89 -20.68 -7.48 10.06
C ASP A 89 -19.90 -8.71 10.56
N VAL A 90 -18.61 -8.55 10.87
CA VAL A 90 -17.71 -9.61 11.37
C VAL A 90 -17.47 -9.45 12.87
N GLU A 91 -17.65 -10.52 13.64
CA GLU A 91 -17.26 -10.54 15.05
C GLU A 91 -15.75 -10.26 15.17
N GLN A 92 -15.33 -9.37 16.07
CA GLN A 92 -13.93 -8.95 16.17
C GLN A 92 -12.95 -10.13 16.37
N LYS A 93 -13.36 -11.20 17.07
CA LYS A 93 -12.57 -12.44 17.24
C LYS A 93 -12.31 -13.22 15.93
N LYS A 94 -13.05 -12.92 14.87
CA LYS A 94 -12.91 -13.53 13.53
C LYS A 94 -12.30 -12.57 12.51
N PHE A 95 -11.97 -11.33 12.90
CA PHE A 95 -11.40 -10.32 12.02
C PHE A 95 -10.16 -10.84 11.28
N ASP A 96 -10.07 -10.53 9.99
CA ASP A 96 -8.96 -10.92 9.12
C ASP A 96 -8.03 -9.71 8.88
N PRO A 97 -6.76 -9.75 9.31
CA PRO A 97 -5.83 -8.63 9.18
C PRO A 97 -5.65 -8.11 7.75
N SER A 98 -5.78 -8.95 6.72
CA SER A 98 -5.64 -8.51 5.32
C SER A 98 -6.68 -7.46 4.90
N ARG A 99 -7.80 -7.37 5.62
CA ARG A 99 -8.85 -6.35 5.38
C ARG A 99 -8.36 -4.94 5.68
N VAL A 100 -7.36 -4.80 6.54
CA VAL A 100 -6.69 -3.51 6.80
C VAL A 100 -6.05 -2.97 5.53
N SER A 101 -5.31 -3.82 4.82
CA SER A 101 -4.66 -3.46 3.54
C SER A 101 -5.71 -3.09 2.49
N GLU A 102 -6.75 -3.91 2.35
CA GLU A 102 -7.85 -3.62 1.40
C GLU A 102 -8.56 -2.27 1.70
N LEU A 103 -8.79 -1.96 2.98
CA LEU A 103 -9.40 -0.68 3.39
C LEU A 103 -8.48 0.50 3.06
N TYR A 104 -7.21 0.41 3.46
CA TYR A 104 -6.24 1.49 3.23
C TYR A 104 -6.07 1.78 1.74
N ASP A 105 -5.88 0.73 0.93
CA ASP A 105 -5.74 0.83 -0.52
C ASP A 105 -7.00 1.40 -1.18
N THR A 106 -8.19 1.00 -0.71
CA THR A 106 -9.45 1.51 -1.25
C THR A 106 -9.62 2.99 -0.96
N ILE A 107 -9.35 3.44 0.27
CA ILE A 107 -9.43 4.87 0.63
C ILE A 107 -8.43 5.66 -0.22
N LYS A 108 -7.19 5.16 -0.33
CA LYS A 108 -6.12 5.80 -1.10
C LYS A 108 -6.47 5.91 -2.58
N TYR A 109 -6.95 4.82 -3.19
CA TYR A 109 -7.41 4.80 -4.57
C TYR A 109 -8.56 5.78 -4.79
N CYS A 110 -9.57 5.80 -3.91
CA CYS A 110 -10.70 6.71 -4.02
C CYS A 110 -10.26 8.17 -3.84
N ALA A 111 -9.31 8.46 -2.95
CA ALA A 111 -8.78 9.79 -2.74
C ALA A 111 -7.98 10.31 -3.94
N LEU A 112 -7.26 9.45 -4.65
CA LEU A 112 -6.51 9.79 -5.86
C LEU A 112 -7.40 9.95 -7.09
N HIS A 113 -8.35 9.05 -7.29
CA HIS A 113 -9.06 8.92 -8.56
C HIS A 113 -10.50 9.41 -8.52
N HIS A 114 -11.16 9.31 -7.36
CA HIS A 114 -12.58 9.59 -7.21
C HIS A 114 -12.85 10.58 -6.07
N ARG A 115 -11.94 11.54 -5.88
CA ARG A 115 -11.94 12.47 -4.74
C ARG A 115 -13.28 13.18 -4.58
N THR A 116 -13.77 13.81 -5.65
CA THR A 116 -15.04 14.53 -5.63
C THR A 116 -16.17 13.62 -5.18
N PHE A 117 -16.21 12.39 -5.70
CA PHE A 117 -17.20 11.41 -5.30
C PHE A 117 -17.04 10.97 -3.85
N LEU A 118 -15.83 10.64 -3.41
CA LEU A 118 -15.51 10.17 -2.06
C LEU A 118 -15.97 11.18 -0.99
N PHE A 119 -15.63 12.45 -1.16
CA PHE A 119 -16.00 13.49 -0.19
C PHE A 119 -17.51 13.80 -0.24
N ALA A 120 -18.12 13.82 -1.43
CA ALA A 120 -19.55 14.12 -1.55
C ALA A 120 -20.44 12.96 -1.03
N ILE A 121 -20.10 11.71 -1.32
CA ILE A 121 -20.95 10.56 -0.96
C ILE A 121 -20.96 10.28 0.54
N PHE A 122 -19.89 10.65 1.26
CA PHE A 122 -19.77 10.51 2.71
C PHE A 122 -20.11 11.78 3.49
N ASP A 123 -20.53 12.85 2.82
CA ASP A 123 -21.05 14.04 3.51
C ASP A 123 -22.55 13.86 3.81
N GLU A 124 -22.90 13.93 5.10
CA GLU A 124 -24.27 13.81 5.58
C GLU A 124 -25.16 15.00 5.19
N ALA A 125 -24.54 16.16 4.91
CA ALA A 125 -25.21 17.36 4.43
C ALA A 125 -25.37 17.38 2.90
N ALA A 126 -24.76 16.43 2.18
CA ALA A 126 -24.86 16.36 0.73
C ALA A 126 -26.32 16.24 0.27
N GLY A 127 -26.71 17.04 -0.73
CA GLY A 127 -28.09 17.11 -1.22
C GLY A 127 -29.04 18.03 -0.43
N GLN A 128 -28.63 18.59 0.72
CA GLN A 128 -29.46 19.56 1.48
C GLN A 128 -29.19 21.03 1.11
N GLY A 129 -28.38 21.32 0.08
CA GLY A 129 -28.01 22.68 -0.31
C GLY A 129 -27.19 23.46 0.74
N LYS A 130 -26.66 22.77 1.75
CA LYS A 130 -25.76 23.34 2.76
C LYS A 130 -24.33 23.26 2.26
N GLU A 131 -23.48 24.18 2.73
CA GLU A 131 -22.04 24.11 2.45
C GLU A 131 -21.44 22.80 2.97
N PRO A 132 -20.41 22.27 2.29
CA PRO A 132 -19.76 21.01 2.67
C PRO A 132 -19.32 21.02 4.13
N SER A 133 -19.65 19.94 4.85
CA SER A 133 -19.40 19.84 6.29
C SER A 133 -17.92 19.59 6.59
N THR A 134 -17.24 20.59 7.16
CA THR A 134 -15.87 20.45 7.69
C THR A 134 -15.71 19.32 8.73
N THR A 135 -16.80 18.85 9.33
CA THR A 135 -16.79 17.75 10.30
C THR A 135 -16.64 16.40 9.63
N GLN A 136 -17.24 16.19 8.44
CA GLN A 136 -17.16 14.91 7.74
C GLN A 136 -15.81 14.73 7.05
N ASP A 137 -15.24 15.84 6.55
CA ASP A 137 -13.83 15.87 6.13
C ASP A 137 -12.92 15.35 7.24
N ARG A 138 -13.09 15.84 8.47
CA ARG A 138 -12.31 15.37 9.63
C ARG A 138 -12.50 13.88 9.89
N LYS A 139 -13.73 13.36 9.85
CA LYS A 139 -13.98 11.92 10.05
C LYS A 139 -13.32 11.05 8.97
N LEU A 140 -13.27 11.50 7.73
CA LEU A 140 -12.61 10.76 6.64
C LEU A 140 -11.08 10.75 6.82
N HIS A 141 -10.49 11.88 7.24
CA HIS A 141 -9.07 11.96 7.60
C HIS A 141 -8.75 11.07 8.80
N GLU A 142 -9.64 11.04 9.79
CA GLU A 142 -9.56 10.17 10.95
C GLU A 142 -9.61 8.67 10.59
N LEU A 143 -10.49 8.28 9.66
CA LEU A 143 -10.54 6.91 9.14
C LEU A 143 -9.24 6.56 8.41
N TYR A 144 -8.77 7.45 7.53
CA TYR A 144 -7.53 7.24 6.77
C TYR A 144 -6.31 7.12 7.68
N GLY A 145 -6.15 8.01 8.67
CA GLY A 145 -5.02 7.97 9.59
C GLY A 145 -4.98 6.68 10.42
N ARG A 146 -6.14 6.19 10.85
CA ARG A 146 -6.26 4.91 11.57
C ARG A 146 -6.00 3.70 10.67
N ALA A 147 -6.57 3.70 9.47
CA ALA A 147 -6.31 2.66 8.48
C ALA A 147 -4.82 2.60 8.12
N LYS A 148 -4.16 3.76 7.94
CA LYS A 148 -2.72 3.85 7.69
C LYS A 148 -1.90 3.26 8.84
N ALA A 149 -2.20 3.63 10.09
CA ALA A 149 -1.47 3.13 11.24
C ALA A 149 -1.57 1.60 11.36
N LEU A 150 -2.75 1.04 11.10
CA LEU A 150 -2.94 -0.41 11.04
C LEU A 150 -2.22 -1.03 9.84
N PHE A 151 -2.24 -0.40 8.66
CA PHE A 151 -1.56 -0.87 7.47
C PHE A 151 -0.05 -0.97 7.67
N ASP A 152 0.57 0.09 8.20
CA ASP A 152 2.01 0.14 8.50
C ASP A 152 2.43 -0.95 9.51
N LEU A 153 1.49 -1.46 10.31
CA LEU A 153 1.66 -2.55 11.28
C LEU A 153 1.44 -3.95 10.68
N VAL A 154 0.65 -4.08 9.61
CA VAL A 154 0.22 -5.37 9.06
C VAL A 154 0.95 -5.72 7.77
N ALA A 155 1.03 -4.79 6.83
CA ALA A 155 1.51 -5.06 5.47
C ALA A 155 2.97 -5.57 5.43
N PRO A 156 3.95 -4.98 6.15
CA PRO A 156 5.32 -5.52 6.17
C PRO A 156 5.43 -6.96 6.71
N GLN A 157 4.49 -7.36 7.56
CA GLN A 157 4.49 -8.61 8.30
C GLN A 157 3.80 -9.72 7.50
N GLU A 158 3.02 -9.40 6.47
CA GLU A 158 2.45 -10.38 5.54
C GLU A 158 3.53 -11.21 4.84
N TYR A 159 4.73 -10.64 4.71
CA TYR A 159 5.90 -11.25 4.07
C TYR A 159 6.88 -11.90 5.08
N GLY A 160 6.43 -12.15 6.30
CA GLY A 160 7.22 -12.76 7.39
C GLY A 160 7.36 -11.81 8.58
N ILE A 161 7.31 -12.36 9.79
CA ILE A 161 7.47 -11.58 11.03
C ILE A 161 8.94 -11.63 11.45
N ASP A 162 9.47 -12.85 11.57
CA ASP A 162 10.86 -13.09 11.97
C ASP A 162 11.81 -13.14 10.75
N PRO A 163 13.12 -12.90 10.93
CA PRO A 163 14.09 -12.93 9.83
C PRO A 163 14.06 -14.22 9.01
N ASP A 164 14.00 -15.38 9.68
CA ASP A 164 13.98 -16.69 9.02
C ASP A 164 12.72 -16.88 8.16
N GLU A 165 11.56 -16.44 8.66
CA GLU A 165 10.31 -16.48 7.90
C GLU A 165 10.37 -15.57 6.67
N LYS A 166 10.95 -14.38 6.82
CA LYS A 166 11.15 -13.43 5.71
C LYS A 166 12.09 -13.99 4.65
N GLU A 167 13.14 -14.70 5.05
CA GLU A 167 14.04 -15.39 4.14
C GLU A 167 13.31 -16.50 3.39
N GLU A 168 12.60 -17.39 4.09
CA GLU A 168 11.88 -18.51 3.49
C GLU A 168 10.85 -18.02 2.46
N ILE A 169 9.99 -17.06 2.84
CA ILE A 169 8.99 -16.47 1.94
C ILE A 169 9.67 -15.74 0.78
N GLY A 170 10.78 -15.04 1.06
CA GLY A 170 11.64 -14.38 0.09
C GLY A 170 12.15 -15.34 -0.98
N VAL A 171 12.73 -16.45 -0.56
CA VAL A 171 13.31 -17.48 -1.43
C VAL A 171 12.22 -18.11 -2.30
N LEU A 172 11.08 -18.46 -1.70
CA LEU A 172 9.97 -19.08 -2.43
C LEU A 172 9.38 -18.17 -3.51
N THR A 173 9.33 -16.86 -3.27
CA THR A 173 8.65 -15.90 -4.16
C THR A 173 9.61 -15.28 -5.18
N SER A 174 10.80 -14.86 -4.73
CA SER A 174 11.66 -13.93 -5.46
C SER A 174 13.04 -14.47 -5.84
N LEU A 175 13.40 -15.70 -5.44
CA LEU A 175 14.67 -16.30 -5.86
C LEU A 175 14.82 -16.41 -7.39
N PRO A 176 13.79 -16.82 -8.18
CA PRO A 176 13.92 -16.86 -9.63
C PRO A 176 14.22 -15.48 -10.24
N LEU A 177 13.57 -14.43 -9.73
CA LEU A 177 13.81 -13.06 -10.16
C LEU A 177 15.23 -12.60 -9.78
N LEU A 178 15.66 -12.87 -8.54
CA LEU A 178 17.00 -12.53 -8.06
C LEU A 178 18.08 -13.20 -8.91
N ARG A 179 17.94 -14.50 -9.21
CA ARG A 179 18.85 -15.22 -10.11
C ARG A 179 18.92 -14.54 -11.48
N LYS A 180 17.76 -14.16 -12.03
CA LYS A 180 17.71 -13.50 -13.33
C LYS A 180 18.37 -12.12 -13.34
N VAL A 181 18.24 -11.36 -12.26
CA VAL A 181 18.93 -10.08 -12.08
C VAL A 181 20.44 -10.30 -12.05
N VAL A 182 20.93 -11.28 -11.28
CA VAL A 182 22.37 -11.60 -11.21
C VAL A 182 22.92 -12.03 -12.57
N GLU A 183 22.25 -12.95 -13.27
CA GLU A 183 22.63 -13.38 -14.62
C GLU A 183 22.76 -12.18 -15.58
N ASN A 184 21.81 -11.25 -15.52
CA ASN A 184 21.81 -10.10 -16.40
C ASN A 184 22.90 -9.08 -16.03
N LEU A 185 23.23 -8.92 -14.74
CA LEU A 185 24.36 -8.11 -14.29
C LEU A 185 25.70 -8.71 -14.74
N GLU A 186 25.86 -10.03 -14.65
CA GLU A 186 27.04 -10.74 -15.15
C GLU A 186 27.19 -10.62 -16.66
N ALA A 187 26.08 -10.77 -17.40
CA ALA A 187 26.06 -10.57 -18.84
C ALA A 187 26.45 -9.12 -19.20
N ALA A 188 25.89 -8.12 -18.50
CA ALA A 188 26.22 -6.71 -18.68
C ALA A 188 27.71 -6.42 -18.46
N ARG A 189 28.29 -7.00 -17.40
CA ARG A 189 29.73 -6.90 -17.08
C ARG A 189 30.61 -7.44 -18.21
N ASN A 190 30.21 -8.56 -18.81
CA ASN A 190 31.02 -9.28 -19.80
C ASN A 190 30.79 -8.80 -21.25
N HIS A 191 29.68 -8.12 -21.54
CA HIS A 191 29.29 -7.71 -22.89
C HIS A 191 30.08 -6.49 -23.42
N GLY A 192 30.71 -5.70 -22.55
CA GLY A 192 31.54 -4.55 -22.95
C GLY A 192 30.75 -3.35 -23.51
N GLY A 193 29.43 -3.36 -23.41
CA GLY A 193 28.54 -2.28 -23.82
C GLY A 193 27.44 -2.01 -22.79
N SER A 194 26.74 -0.89 -22.92
CA SER A 194 25.61 -0.55 -22.03
C SER A 194 24.42 -1.48 -22.27
N SER A 195 23.77 -1.91 -21.20
CA SER A 195 22.55 -2.72 -21.25
C SER A 195 21.52 -2.21 -20.25
N VAL A 196 20.23 -2.36 -20.56
CA VAL A 196 19.13 -2.08 -19.64
C VAL A 196 18.14 -3.24 -19.69
N THR A 197 17.63 -3.66 -18.53
CA THR A 197 16.56 -4.66 -18.43
C THR A 197 15.49 -4.16 -17.48
N PHE A 198 14.24 -4.20 -17.93
CA PHE A 198 13.08 -3.82 -17.14
C PHE A 198 12.30 -5.07 -16.73
N TYR A 199 11.99 -5.19 -15.45
CA TYR A 199 11.12 -6.22 -14.90
C TYR A 199 9.84 -5.58 -14.39
N PHE A 200 8.71 -5.96 -14.96
CA PHE A 200 7.41 -5.56 -14.45
C PHE A 200 6.87 -6.67 -13.56
N THR A 201 6.61 -6.33 -12.29
CA THR A 201 6.17 -7.29 -11.29
C THR A 201 5.17 -6.65 -10.32
N LYS A 202 4.70 -7.44 -9.36
CA LYS A 202 3.78 -7.01 -8.32
C LYS A 202 4.55 -6.49 -7.10
N GLU A 203 3.89 -5.66 -6.31
CA GLU A 203 4.40 -5.16 -5.02
C GLU A 203 4.94 -6.28 -4.12
N SER A 204 4.22 -7.40 -4.05
CA SER A 204 4.63 -8.58 -3.27
C SER A 204 5.99 -9.15 -3.66
N HIS A 205 6.37 -9.06 -4.94
CA HIS A 205 7.69 -9.51 -5.39
C HIS A 205 8.77 -8.50 -4.99
N ILE A 206 8.47 -7.20 -5.03
CA ILE A 206 9.41 -6.16 -4.56
C ILE A 206 9.67 -6.34 -3.06
N HIS A 207 8.62 -6.49 -2.24
CA HIS A 207 8.76 -6.71 -0.80
C HIS A 207 9.61 -7.93 -0.47
N THR A 208 9.29 -9.08 -1.07
CA THR A 208 10.01 -10.34 -0.82
C THR A 208 11.45 -10.31 -1.33
N LEU A 209 11.71 -9.66 -2.46
CA LEU A 209 13.07 -9.46 -2.97
C LEU A 209 13.90 -8.54 -2.05
N VAL A 210 13.33 -7.42 -1.59
CA VAL A 210 14.00 -6.50 -0.68
C VAL A 210 14.30 -7.18 0.67
N ASN A 211 13.38 -8.02 1.18
CA ASN A 211 13.65 -8.82 2.38
C ASN A 211 14.91 -9.69 2.21
N LEU A 212 15.05 -10.42 1.10
CA LEU A 212 16.27 -11.20 0.82
C LEU A 212 17.53 -10.33 0.79
N ILE A 213 17.44 -9.16 0.15
CA ILE A 213 18.58 -8.24 0.04
C ILE A 213 18.98 -7.70 1.42
N LEU A 214 18.02 -7.35 2.27
CA LEU A 214 18.28 -6.88 3.64
C LEU A 214 18.90 -7.97 4.52
N LEU A 215 18.57 -9.24 4.27
CA LEU A 215 19.09 -10.40 4.99
C LEU A 215 20.44 -10.89 4.45
N SER A 216 20.82 -10.51 3.23
CA SER A 216 22.06 -10.96 2.56
C SER A 216 23.38 -10.47 3.17
N GLY A 217 23.34 -9.64 4.21
CA GLY A 217 24.53 -9.07 4.85
C GLY A 217 25.16 -7.89 4.10
N LEU A 218 24.57 -7.43 2.99
CA LEU A 218 25.03 -6.25 2.27
C LEU A 218 25.00 -4.98 3.16
N PRO A 219 25.97 -4.06 3.02
CA PRO A 219 26.04 -2.83 3.80
C PRO A 219 24.99 -1.81 3.32
N ILE A 220 23.75 -2.00 3.74
CA ILE A 220 22.60 -1.15 3.37
C ILE A 220 22.39 -0.09 4.44
N ALA A 221 22.46 1.18 4.05
CA ALA A 221 22.36 2.32 4.97
C ALA A 221 20.96 2.44 5.62
N ASN A 222 19.89 2.28 4.83
CA ASN A 222 18.52 2.30 5.33
C ASN A 222 17.91 0.90 5.23
N ARG A 223 17.78 0.22 6.36
CA ARG A 223 17.27 -1.15 6.43
C ARG A 223 15.75 -1.24 6.52
N ARG A 224 15.03 -0.12 6.34
CA ARG A 224 13.57 -0.06 6.35
C ARG A 224 13.04 -0.14 4.92
N ILE A 225 12.08 -1.04 4.70
CA ILE A 225 11.28 -1.03 3.47
C ILE A 225 10.23 0.08 3.64
N PRO A 226 10.20 1.07 2.74
CA PRO A 226 9.16 2.09 2.78
C PRO A 226 7.83 1.53 2.27
N GLU A 227 6.79 2.37 2.33
CA GLU A 227 5.53 2.09 1.65
C GLU A 227 5.76 2.06 0.13
N LEU A 228 5.24 1.03 -0.54
CA LEU A 228 5.43 0.85 -1.98
C LEU A 228 4.18 1.34 -2.72
N ASP A 229 4.29 2.48 -3.38
CA ASP A 229 3.24 3.06 -4.21
C ASP A 229 3.35 2.68 -5.70
N TYR A 230 2.40 3.16 -6.51
CA TYR A 230 2.44 2.98 -7.95
C TYR A 230 3.82 3.36 -8.53
N CYS A 231 4.33 2.50 -9.41
CA CYS A 231 5.67 2.63 -10.01
C CYS A 231 6.82 2.61 -8.99
N SER A 232 6.61 2.03 -7.81
CA SER A 232 7.71 1.61 -6.94
C SER A 232 8.71 0.76 -7.72
N GLN A 233 10.00 1.00 -7.48
CA GLN A 233 11.05 0.34 -8.23
C GLN A 233 12.30 0.12 -7.40
N ILE A 234 12.95 -1.02 -7.65
CA ILE A 234 14.29 -1.34 -7.20
C ILE A 234 15.23 -1.27 -8.40
N THR A 235 16.33 -0.55 -8.28
CA THR A 235 17.32 -0.40 -9.35
C THR A 235 18.64 -1.04 -8.95
N PHE A 236 19.22 -1.81 -9.88
CA PHE A 236 20.55 -2.38 -9.78
C PHE A 236 21.41 -1.74 -10.86
N GLU A 237 22.22 -0.75 -10.47
CA GLU A 237 23.06 0.01 -11.39
C GLU A 237 24.51 -0.52 -11.31
N LEU A 238 24.98 -1.15 -12.38
CA LEU A 238 26.38 -1.59 -12.50
C LEU A 238 27.22 -0.47 -13.12
N TYR A 239 28.24 -0.03 -12.41
CA TYR A 239 29.22 0.95 -12.90
C TYR A 239 30.57 0.28 -13.14
N GLU A 240 31.22 0.67 -14.24
CA GLU A 240 32.59 0.29 -14.59
C GLU A 240 33.49 1.53 -14.47
N ARG A 241 34.58 1.42 -13.71
CA ARG A 241 35.64 2.43 -13.68
C ARG A 241 36.87 1.91 -14.42
N ASN A 242 37.31 2.68 -15.41
CA ASN A 242 38.53 2.44 -16.18
C ASN A 242 39.64 3.38 -15.72
N PHE A 243 40.67 2.86 -15.05
CA PHE A 243 41.89 3.60 -14.79
C PHE A 243 42.77 3.50 -16.04
N GLY A 244 42.89 4.60 -16.79
CA GLY A 244 43.52 4.63 -18.13
C GLY A 244 45.03 4.34 -18.21
N ARG A 245 45.56 3.28 -17.58
CA ARG A 245 46.92 2.78 -17.80
C ARG A 245 46.94 1.25 -17.70
N GLY A 246 46.97 0.59 -18.85
CA GLY A 246 47.13 -0.87 -18.94
C GLY A 246 45.80 -1.61 -18.80
N ASN A 247 45.57 -2.55 -19.71
CA ASN A 247 44.32 -3.26 -19.92
C ASN A 247 44.00 -4.33 -18.83
N SER A 248 44.32 -4.09 -17.55
CA SER A 248 44.33 -5.17 -16.55
C SER A 248 43.39 -5.04 -15.36
N ASP A 249 42.96 -3.86 -14.91
CA ASP A 249 42.07 -3.78 -13.73
C ASP A 249 40.86 -2.87 -13.98
N LYS A 250 39.81 -3.46 -14.55
CA LYS A 250 38.47 -2.85 -14.53
C LYS A 250 37.89 -3.03 -13.14
N GLU A 251 37.48 -1.93 -12.51
CA GLU A 251 36.76 -1.97 -11.25
C GLU A 251 35.25 -1.86 -11.49
N TYR A 252 34.49 -2.67 -10.79
CA TYR A 252 33.04 -2.68 -10.85
C TYR A 252 32.43 -2.32 -9.51
N SER A 253 31.34 -1.56 -9.54
CA SER A 253 30.52 -1.29 -8.37
C SER A 253 29.04 -1.42 -8.71
N ILE A 254 28.25 -1.87 -7.75
CA ILE A 254 26.79 -1.96 -7.89
C ILE A 254 26.18 -0.96 -6.91
N LYS A 255 25.32 -0.09 -7.44
CA LYS A 255 24.45 0.76 -6.63
C LYS A 255 23.06 0.17 -6.63
N LEU A 256 22.56 -0.11 -5.44
CA LEU A 256 21.19 -0.53 -5.20
C LEU A 256 20.39 0.67 -4.72
N SER A 257 19.25 0.95 -5.36
CA SER A 257 18.31 1.97 -4.88
C SER A 257 16.90 1.39 -4.81
N LEU A 258 16.13 1.84 -3.82
CA LEU A 258 14.70 1.55 -3.68
C LEU A 258 13.94 2.87 -3.68
N SER A 259 12.92 2.96 -4.52
CA SER A 259 12.03 4.11 -4.62
C SER A 259 10.61 3.70 -4.23
N GLU A 260 9.96 4.55 -3.43
CA GLU A 260 8.54 4.44 -3.05
C GLU A 260 7.61 4.64 -4.26
N GLY A 261 8.12 5.09 -5.40
CA GLY A 261 7.31 5.38 -6.58
C GLY A 261 6.57 6.71 -6.43
N ALA A 262 5.32 6.75 -6.90
CA ALA A 262 4.45 7.92 -6.84
C ALA A 262 3.85 8.12 -5.43
N HIS A 263 4.71 8.22 -4.43
CA HIS A 263 4.31 8.33 -3.03
C HIS A 263 3.76 9.73 -2.68
N SER A 264 2.73 9.75 -1.83
CA SER A 264 2.24 10.96 -1.16
C SER A 264 1.81 10.62 0.25
N SER A 265 2.37 11.33 1.23
CA SER A 265 2.09 11.14 2.65
C SER A 265 0.70 11.64 3.06
N ASN A 266 0.14 12.59 2.32
CA ASN A 266 -1.16 13.22 2.60
C ASN A 266 -2.04 13.19 1.36
N VAL A 267 -2.41 12.00 0.89
CA VAL A 267 -3.26 11.82 -0.29
C VAL A 267 -4.60 12.55 -0.15
N LEU A 268 -5.16 12.58 1.06
CA LEU A 268 -6.40 13.32 1.33
C LEU A 268 -6.23 14.85 1.34
N ASP A 269 -5.03 15.40 1.51
CA ASP A 269 -4.79 16.85 1.43
C ASP A 269 -4.21 17.28 0.08
N SER A 270 -3.85 16.31 -0.77
CA SER A 270 -3.24 16.56 -2.07
C SER A 270 -4.28 17.12 -3.05
N ALA A 271 -4.08 18.37 -3.49
CA ALA A 271 -4.88 18.99 -4.55
C ALA A 271 -4.34 18.56 -5.92
N LEU A 272 -4.66 17.33 -6.34
CA LEU A 272 -4.31 16.81 -7.65
C LEU A 272 -5.37 17.25 -8.68
N ASP A 273 -4.96 17.99 -9.71
CA ASP A 273 -5.85 18.30 -10.83
C ASP A 273 -5.99 17.09 -11.78
N ALA A 274 -6.94 17.13 -12.71
CA ALA A 274 -7.20 16.05 -13.67
C ALA A 274 -6.00 15.70 -14.60
N ARG A 275 -4.92 16.49 -14.60
CA ARG A 275 -3.68 16.18 -15.33
C ARG A 275 -2.77 15.23 -14.55
N HIS A 276 -3.02 15.05 -13.26
CA HIS A 276 -2.24 14.16 -12.39
C HIS A 276 -2.86 12.76 -12.24
N SER A 277 -4.05 12.51 -12.80
CA SER A 277 -4.65 11.17 -12.86
C SER A 277 -4.12 10.36 -14.05
N LEU A 278 -3.91 9.05 -13.85
CA LEU A 278 -3.60 8.12 -14.95
C LEU A 278 -4.74 8.12 -15.97
N ASN A 279 -4.46 8.67 -17.17
CA ASN A 279 -5.43 8.79 -18.24
C ASN A 279 -5.26 7.62 -19.21
N VAL A 280 -6.22 6.70 -19.21
CA VAL A 280 -6.27 5.63 -20.22
C VAL A 280 -6.95 6.20 -21.46
N HIS A 281 -6.27 6.18 -22.60
CA HIS A 281 -6.90 6.52 -23.87
C HIS A 281 -8.01 5.51 -24.17
N SER A 282 -9.17 5.97 -24.66
CA SER A 282 -10.23 5.07 -25.12
C SER A 282 -9.65 4.12 -26.16
N ARG A 283 -9.85 2.81 -25.98
CA ARG A 283 -9.51 1.85 -27.03
C ARG A 283 -10.31 2.23 -28.29
N ARG A 284 -9.59 2.50 -29.39
CA ARG A 284 -10.20 2.66 -30.71
C ARG A 284 -10.75 1.33 -31.20
#